data_AF-A0A924APY1-F1
#
_entry.id   AF-A0A924APY1-F1
#
_cell.length_a   1.000
_cell.length_b   1.000
_cell.length_c   1.000
_cell.angle_alpha   90.00
_cell.angle_beta   90.00
_cell.angle_gamma   90.00
#
_symmetry.space_group_name_H-M   'P 1'
#
loop_
_entity.id
_entity.type
_entity.pdbx_description
1 polymer ?
#
loop_
_entity_poly.entity_id
_entity_poly.type
_entity_poly.pdbx_seq_one_letter_code
_entity_poly.pdbx_strand_id
1 'polypeptide(L)'
;MTATTPALRLHLPRFLLLLLIGGGGGGAQGQTPGSSAQPAISAATIERVLTTLAADSLLGRAPGTPGAAKAARFLAAEFARLGLQPYPGA
;
A
#
# COMPACT_ATOMS: atom_id res chain seq x y z
N MET A 1 64.06 -38.27 5.24
CA MET A 1 65.04 -37.16 5.23
C MET A 1 64.73 -36.39 3.95
N THR A 2 64.14 -35.20 3.90
CA THR A 2 64.18 -34.00 4.74
C THR A 2 62.86 -33.23 4.56
N ALA A 3 62.36 -32.62 5.64
CA ALA A 3 61.28 -31.65 5.62
C ALA A 3 61.80 -30.27 5.14
N THR A 4 60.95 -29.45 4.50
CA THR A 4 60.95 -27.98 4.65
C THR A 4 59.67 -27.39 4.01
N THR A 5 58.64 -27.00 4.78
CA THR A 5 58.30 -25.64 5.32
C THR A 5 57.73 -24.66 4.25
N PRO A 6 56.92 -23.64 4.62
CA PRO A 6 55.54 -23.48 4.18
C PRO A 6 55.31 -22.11 3.48
N ALA A 7 54.14 -21.89 2.90
CA ALA A 7 53.69 -20.53 2.60
C ALA A 7 52.17 -20.40 2.77
N LEU A 8 51.81 -20.00 3.99
CA LEU A 8 50.52 -19.44 4.37
C LEU A 8 50.10 -18.35 3.36
N ARG A 9 49.03 -18.58 2.58
CA ARG A 9 48.42 -17.54 1.75
C ARG A 9 46.90 -17.52 1.89
N LEU A 10 46.48 -16.66 2.81
CA LEU A 10 45.52 -15.57 2.60
C LEU A 10 44.19 -15.96 1.91
N HIS A 11 43.16 -16.09 2.73
CA HIS A 11 41.77 -16.23 2.34
C HIS A 11 41.33 -15.16 1.32
N LEU A 12 40.90 -15.59 0.13
CA LEU A 12 40.12 -14.77 -0.80
C LEU A 12 38.66 -15.26 -0.77
N PRO A 13 37.69 -14.42 -0.34
CA PRO A 13 36.31 -14.85 -0.23
C PRO A 13 35.76 -15.20 -1.61
N ARG A 14 35.08 -16.34 -1.70
CA ARG A 14 34.43 -16.92 -2.89
C ARG A 14 33.40 -15.99 -3.56
N PHE A 15 33.15 -14.82 -2.98
CA PHE A 15 32.34 -13.74 -3.52
C PHE A 15 32.89 -13.13 -4.82
N LEU A 16 34.20 -13.28 -5.11
CA LEU A 16 34.82 -12.74 -6.33
C LEU A 16 34.69 -13.66 -7.58
N LEU A 17 34.04 -14.83 -7.49
CA LEU A 17 33.84 -15.76 -8.63
C LEU A 17 32.42 -15.73 -9.23
N LEU A 18 31.50 -14.92 -8.69
CA LEU A 18 30.11 -14.83 -9.20
C LEU A 18 29.76 -13.48 -9.87
N LEU A 19 30.76 -12.61 -10.12
CA LEU A 19 30.54 -11.28 -10.70
C LEU A 19 30.91 -11.19 -12.21
N LEU A 20 30.95 -12.32 -12.94
CA LEU A 20 31.37 -12.33 -14.36
C LEU A 20 30.41 -13.01 -15.35
N ILE A 21 29.18 -13.35 -14.94
CA ILE A 21 28.13 -13.83 -15.85
C ILE A 21 26.87 -12.99 -15.63
N GLY A 22 26.78 -11.87 -16.35
CA GLY A 22 25.61 -10.99 -16.27
C GLY A 22 25.76 -9.67 -17.04
N GLY A 23 26.56 -9.67 -18.11
CA GLY A 23 26.56 -8.58 -19.09
C GLY A 23 25.42 -8.78 -20.08
N GLY A 24 24.47 -7.85 -20.13
CA GLY A 24 23.36 -7.91 -21.07
C GLY A 24 22.57 -6.61 -21.15
N GLY A 25 22.94 -5.79 -22.14
CA GLY A 25 21.99 -5.06 -22.99
C GLY A 25 21.29 -3.83 -22.41
N GLY A 26 21.61 -2.67 -22.96
CA GLY A 26 20.92 -1.42 -22.67
C GLY A 26 19.46 -1.42 -23.11
N GLY A 27 18.65 -0.77 -22.28
CA GLY A 27 17.36 -0.21 -22.62
C GLY A 27 17.16 0.98 -21.69
N ALA A 28 17.42 2.19 -22.18
CA ALA A 28 16.94 3.39 -21.54
C ALA A 28 15.41 3.34 -21.58
N GLN A 29 14.79 2.80 -20.54
CA GLN A 29 13.36 2.94 -20.33
C GLN A 29 13.16 4.42 -19.97
N GLY A 30 12.89 5.23 -20.99
CA GLY A 30 12.30 6.53 -20.79
C GLY A 30 11.04 6.31 -19.96
N GLN A 31 11.05 6.83 -18.73
CA GLN A 31 9.86 6.90 -17.91
C GLN A 31 8.87 7.74 -18.71
N THR A 32 7.93 7.10 -19.41
CA THR A 32 6.72 7.78 -19.83
C THR A 32 6.14 8.35 -18.54
N PRO A 33 5.75 9.64 -18.50
CA PRO A 33 5.02 10.14 -17.36
C PRO A 33 3.77 9.28 -17.29
N GLY A 34 3.78 8.33 -16.36
CA GLY A 34 2.60 7.61 -15.97
C GLY A 34 1.64 8.69 -15.51
N SER A 35 0.73 9.10 -16.40
CA SER A 35 -0.48 9.77 -15.98
C SER A 35 -1.28 8.71 -15.25
N SER A 36 -0.89 8.42 -14.01
CA SER A 36 -1.80 7.90 -13.02
C SER A 36 -2.73 9.06 -12.69
N ALA A 37 -3.69 9.31 -13.60
CA ALA A 37 -4.90 9.99 -13.21
C ALA A 37 -5.44 9.18 -12.02
N GLN A 38 -5.19 9.68 -10.80
CA GLN A 38 -5.81 9.14 -9.61
C GLN A 38 -7.31 9.08 -9.88
N PRO A 39 -8.04 8.07 -9.37
CA PRO A 39 -9.49 8.05 -9.51
C PRO A 39 -10.01 9.40 -9.02
N ALA A 40 -10.55 10.20 -9.95
CA ALA A 40 -11.12 11.48 -9.60
C ALA A 40 -12.31 11.18 -8.68
N ILE A 41 -12.18 11.51 -7.40
CA ILE A 41 -13.28 11.36 -6.45
C ILE A 41 -14.44 12.19 -6.98
N SER A 42 -15.57 11.54 -7.28
CA SER A 42 -16.70 12.25 -7.89
C SER A 42 -17.28 13.28 -6.91
N ALA A 43 -17.46 14.51 -7.39
CA ALA A 43 -18.09 15.58 -6.61
C ALA A 43 -19.49 15.18 -6.11
N ALA A 44 -20.25 14.46 -6.95
CA ALA A 44 -21.56 13.91 -6.57
C ALA A 44 -21.51 12.95 -5.38
N THR A 45 -20.43 12.15 -5.24
CA THR A 45 -20.26 11.29 -4.06
C THR A 45 -19.96 12.12 -2.83
N ILE A 46 -19.09 13.13 -2.94
CA ILE A 46 -18.79 14.05 -1.84
C ILE A 46 -20.07 14.74 -1.37
N GLU A 47 -20.84 15.32 -2.28
CA GLU A 47 -22.09 16.02 -1.99
C GLU A 47 -23.09 15.11 -1.29
N ARG A 48 -23.36 13.91 -1.84
CA ARG A 48 -24.30 12.94 -1.24
C ARG A 48 -23.89 12.54 0.18
N VAL A 49 -22.61 12.22 0.38
CA VAL A 49 -22.11 11.77 1.70
C VAL A 49 -22.17 12.93 2.71
N LEU A 50 -21.73 14.12 2.33
CA LEU A 50 -21.75 15.29 3.21
C LEU A 50 -23.16 15.69 3.59
N THR A 51 -24.07 15.81 2.61
CA THR A 51 -25.47 16.19 2.85
C THR A 51 -26.18 15.15 3.71
N THR A 52 -25.94 13.85 3.49
CA THR A 52 -26.52 12.80 4.33
C THR A 52 -26.01 12.89 5.77
N LEU A 53 -24.70 13.07 5.98
CA LEU A 53 -24.11 13.16 7.32
C LEU A 53 -24.44 14.46 8.05
N ALA A 54 -24.80 15.51 7.33
CA ALA A 54 -25.25 16.79 7.86
C ALA A 54 -26.77 16.89 8.06
N ALA A 55 -27.54 15.90 7.60
CA ALA A 55 -29.00 15.96 7.65
C ALA A 55 -29.54 15.91 9.09
N ASP A 56 -30.56 16.74 9.37
CA ASP A 56 -31.25 16.79 10.67
C ASP A 56 -31.84 15.43 11.09
N SER A 57 -32.17 14.57 10.13
CA SER A 57 -32.65 13.21 10.37
C SER A 57 -31.69 12.33 11.19
N LEU A 58 -30.40 12.69 11.19
CA LEU A 58 -29.37 12.07 12.02
C LEU A 58 -29.35 12.60 13.45
N LEU A 59 -30.09 13.65 13.82
CA LEU A 59 -30.25 14.13 15.20
C LEU A 59 -28.93 14.47 15.93
N GLY A 60 -27.84 14.70 15.18
CA GLY A 60 -26.49 14.86 15.73
C GLY A 60 -25.77 13.53 16.02
N ARG A 61 -24.44 13.53 15.84
CA ARG A 61 -23.61 12.31 15.80
C ARG A 61 -22.61 12.16 16.96
N ALA A 62 -22.95 12.72 18.12
CA ALA A 62 -22.15 12.51 19.32
C ALA A 62 -22.12 11.02 19.72
N PRO A 63 -21.02 10.48 20.26
CA PRO A 63 -20.94 9.07 20.66
C PRO A 63 -22.07 8.66 21.62
N GLY A 64 -22.59 7.44 21.43
CA GLY A 64 -23.68 6.90 22.27
C GLY A 64 -25.08 7.43 21.96
N THR A 65 -25.25 8.32 20.98
CA THR A 65 -26.58 8.81 20.59
C THR A 65 -27.24 7.93 19.52
N PRO A 66 -28.58 7.99 19.37
CA PRO A 66 -29.27 7.35 18.24
C PRO A 66 -28.75 7.83 16.88
N GLY A 67 -28.32 9.09 16.81
CA GLY A 67 -27.77 9.68 15.60
C GLY A 67 -26.40 9.12 15.20
N ALA A 68 -25.52 8.87 16.17
CA ALA A 68 -24.27 8.16 15.92
C ALA A 68 -24.53 6.75 15.36
N ALA A 69 -25.51 6.01 15.90
CA ALA A 69 -25.87 4.69 15.38
C ALA A 69 -26.39 4.75 13.92
N LYS A 70 -27.21 5.76 13.59
CA LYS A 70 -27.66 6.00 12.20
C LYS A 70 -26.49 6.32 11.26
N ALA A 71 -25.60 7.22 11.67
CA ALA A 71 -24.43 7.60 10.89
C ALA A 71 -23.47 6.41 10.66
N ALA A 72 -23.24 5.58 11.70
CA ALA A 72 -22.42 4.38 11.60
C ALA A 72 -23.00 3.37 10.59
N ARG A 73 -24.32 3.13 10.63
CA ARG A 73 -25.00 2.26 9.66
C ARG A 73 -24.87 2.79 8.23
N PHE A 74 -25.02 4.10 8.03
CA PHE A 74 -24.84 4.72 6.73
C PHE A 74 -23.41 4.52 6.18
N LEU A 75 -22.39 4.77 7.01
CA LEU A 75 -20.98 4.60 6.61
C LEU A 75 -20.63 3.14 6.33
N ALA A 76 -21.13 2.20 7.15
CA ALA A 76 -20.95 0.78 6.90
C ALA A 76 -21.54 0.36 5.54
N ALA A 77 -22.71 0.92 5.17
CA ALA A 77 -23.30 0.68 3.86
C ALA A 77 -22.49 1.32 2.71
N GLU A 78 -21.93 2.53 2.88
CA GLU A 78 -21.01 3.11 1.89
C GLU A 78 -19.75 2.24 1.73
N PHE A 79 -19.19 1.72 2.82
CA PHE A 79 -18.03 0.83 2.77
C PHE A 79 -18.33 -0.47 2.03
N ALA A 80 -19.48 -1.10 2.32
CA ALA A 80 -19.93 -2.28 1.58
C ALA A 80 -20.14 -1.99 0.09
N ARG A 81 -20.74 -0.83 -0.25
CA ARG A 81 -20.89 -0.38 -1.65
C ARG A 81 -19.55 -0.22 -2.37
N LEU A 82 -18.51 0.18 -1.66
CA LEU A 82 -17.15 0.32 -2.18
C LEU A 82 -16.36 -1.01 -2.21
N GLY A 83 -16.95 -2.11 -1.74
CA GLY A 83 -16.29 -3.43 -1.69
C GLY A 83 -15.24 -3.57 -0.58
N LEU A 84 -15.29 -2.71 0.44
CA LEU A 84 -14.40 -2.84 1.60
C LEU A 84 -14.83 -4.03 2.45
N GLN A 85 -13.84 -4.79 2.90
CA GLN A 85 -14.07 -5.87 3.85
C GLN A 85 -14.21 -5.32 5.28
N PRO A 86 -15.14 -5.86 6.08
CA PRO A 86 -15.22 -5.51 7.48
C PRO A 86 -13.96 -5.97 8.21
N TYR A 87 -13.68 -5.32 9.35
CA TYR A 87 -12.63 -5.78 10.24
C TYR A 87 -12.99 -7.18 10.78
N PRO A 88 -12.07 -8.15 10.78
CA PRO A 88 -12.32 -9.46 11.37
C PRO A 88 -12.70 -9.35 12.86
N GLY A 89 -13.87 -9.86 13.24
CA GLY A 89 -14.38 -9.83 14.62
C GLY A 89 -15.31 -8.66 14.96
N ALA A 90 -15.81 -7.92 13.97
CA ALA A 90 -16.91 -6.96 14.11
C ALA A 90 -18.29 -7.62 14.29
#